data_AF-A0A831WWS4-F1
#
_entry.id   AF-A0A831WWS4-F1
#
_cell.length_a   1.000
_cell.length_b   1.000
_cell.length_c   1.000
_cell.angle_alpha   90.00
_cell.angle_beta   90.00
_cell.angle_gamma   90.00
#
_symmetry.space_group_name_H-M   'P 1'
#
loop_
_entity.id
_entity.type
_entity.pdbx_description
1 polymer ?
#
loop_
_entity_poly.entity_id
_entity_poly.type
_entity_poly.pdbx_seq_one_letter_code
_entity_poly.pdbx_strand_id
1 'polypeptide(L)'
;MTFLIPPGAENHEATACHTFPEDVHIISLMPHMHVRGKDMQIKAVYPNGKSEILLSVPKYSFSWQTTYYFKRPVAIPKGTRIEVVGHFDNSAKNKYNPDPTKAVRWGDPTYDEMLIGWVDYVKDGDQFTKPAVTSSSASASK
;
A
#
# COMPACT_ATOMS: atom_id res chain seq x y z
N MET A 1 6.93 9.77 6.27
CA MET A 1 6.69 9.00 7.51
C MET A 1 8.04 8.44 7.92
N THR A 2 8.50 8.67 9.15
CA THR A 2 9.76 8.08 9.62
C THR A 2 9.42 7.22 10.84
N PHE A 3 9.56 5.90 10.72
CA PHE A 3 9.44 4.97 11.83
C PHE A 3 10.80 4.31 12.09
N LEU A 4 10.97 3.77 13.30
CA LEU A 4 12.13 3.00 13.71
C LEU A 4 11.65 1.73 14.42
N ILE A 5 11.88 0.59 13.79
CA ILE A 5 11.57 -0.73 14.34
C ILE A 5 12.72 -1.13 15.26
N PRO A 6 12.48 -1.38 16.56
CA PRO A 6 13.53 -1.79 17.48
C PRO A 6 14.14 -3.15 17.12
N PRO A 7 15.39 -3.42 17.49
CA PRO A 7 15.96 -4.77 17.48
C PRO A 7 15.05 -5.75 18.22
N GLY A 8 14.90 -6.98 17.69
CA GLY A 8 14.17 -8.04 18.36
C GLY A 8 12.65 -7.91 18.40
N ALA A 9 12.07 -6.82 17.88
CA ALA A 9 10.62 -6.59 17.97
C ALA A 9 9.83 -7.62 17.15
N GLU A 10 8.96 -8.39 17.80
CA GLU A 10 8.20 -9.46 17.14
C GLU A 10 6.95 -8.95 16.42
N ASN A 11 6.45 -7.76 16.77
CA ASN A 11 5.20 -7.21 16.25
C ASN A 11 5.14 -5.69 16.35
N HIS A 12 6.05 -4.99 15.67
CA HIS A 12 6.09 -3.53 15.71
C HIS A 12 5.06 -2.93 14.74
N GLU A 13 4.11 -2.16 15.26
CA GLU A 13 3.13 -1.43 14.45
C GLU A 13 3.75 -0.19 13.81
N ALA A 14 3.44 0.03 12.54
CA ALA A 14 3.64 1.31 11.87
C ALA A 14 2.37 1.72 11.13
N THR A 15 2.19 3.04 10.99
CA THR A 15 1.00 3.59 10.35
C THR A 15 1.36 4.57 9.23
N ALA A 16 0.44 4.75 8.29
CA ALA A 16 0.46 5.83 7.31
C ALA A 16 -0.97 6.29 7.04
N CYS A 17 -1.15 7.50 6.54
CA CYS A 17 -2.48 7.97 6.16
C CYS A 17 -2.47 8.98 5.02
N HIS A 18 -3.58 9.05 4.32
CA HIS A 18 -3.84 10.06 3.30
C HIS A 18 -5.30 10.49 3.36
N THR A 19 -5.59 11.79 3.22
CA THR A 19 -6.96 12.30 3.16
C THR A 19 -7.24 12.81 1.76
N PHE A 20 -8.27 12.29 1.10
CA PHE A 20 -8.62 12.72 -0.25
C PHE A 20 -9.21 14.14 -0.24
N PRO A 21 -8.65 15.08 -1.05
CA PRO A 21 -9.13 16.46 -1.11
C PRO A 21 -10.36 16.65 -2.00
N GLU A 22 -10.77 15.60 -2.71
CA GLU A 22 -11.85 15.55 -3.70
C GLU A 22 -12.55 14.19 -3.69
N ASP A 23 -13.71 14.10 -4.34
CA ASP A 23 -14.43 12.84 -4.52
C ASP A 23 -13.65 11.96 -5.52
N VAL A 24 -13.44 10.68 -5.17
CA VAL A 24 -12.68 9.73 -6.00
C VAL A 24 -13.34 8.36 -6.02
N HIS A 25 -12.95 7.52 -6.99
CA HIS A 25 -13.29 6.11 -7.03
C HIS A 25 -12.02 5.26 -6.96
N ILE A 26 -11.87 4.48 -5.89
CA ILE A 26 -10.74 3.55 -5.76
C ILE A 26 -10.97 2.33 -6.64
N ILE A 27 -9.95 1.98 -7.43
CA ILE A 27 -9.95 0.86 -8.38
C ILE A 27 -9.23 -0.36 -7.81
N SER A 28 -8.09 -0.12 -7.19
CA SER A 28 -7.20 -1.17 -6.71
C SER A 28 -6.44 -0.74 -5.45
N LEU A 29 -5.99 -1.73 -4.69
CA LEU A 29 -5.10 -1.56 -3.54
C LEU A 29 -3.93 -2.54 -3.66
N MET A 30 -2.72 -2.07 -3.36
CA MET A 30 -1.54 -2.95 -3.27
C MET A 30 -0.77 -2.68 -1.97
N PRO A 31 -0.76 -3.63 -1.02
CA PRO A 31 0.07 -3.52 0.18
C PRO A 31 1.53 -3.78 -0.17
N HIS A 32 2.44 -2.96 0.34
CA HIS A 32 3.86 -3.09 0.11
C HIS A 32 4.67 -2.83 1.39
N MET A 33 5.46 -3.84 1.76
CA MET A 33 6.41 -3.87 2.87
C MET A 33 7.61 -4.75 2.48
N HIS A 34 8.77 -4.59 3.11
CA HIS A 34 9.91 -5.48 2.86
C HIS A 34 9.82 -6.75 3.71
N VAL A 35 10.97 -7.40 3.94
CA VAL A 35 11.10 -8.78 4.43
C VAL A 35 10.65 -8.97 5.88
N ARG A 36 10.42 -7.90 6.63
CA ARG A 36 9.89 -7.97 8.00
C ARG A 36 8.38 -7.79 8.06
N GLY A 37 7.72 -7.45 6.96
CA GLY A 37 6.26 -7.26 6.96
C GLY A 37 5.50 -8.54 7.33
N LYS A 38 4.56 -8.42 8.26
CA LYS A 38 3.73 -9.52 8.79
C LYS A 38 2.29 -9.45 8.30
N ASP A 39 1.73 -8.26 8.30
CA ASP A 39 0.35 -7.98 7.92
C ASP A 39 0.17 -6.51 7.55
N MET A 40 -0.89 -6.23 6.80
CA MET A 40 -1.34 -4.88 6.51
C MET A 40 -2.87 -4.81 6.46
N GLN A 41 -3.42 -3.73 6.99
CA GLN A 41 -4.81 -3.33 6.84
C GLN A 41 -4.88 -1.93 6.23
N ILE A 42 -5.79 -1.75 5.27
CA ILE A 42 -6.13 -0.45 4.68
C ILE A 42 -7.61 -0.18 4.98
N LYS A 43 -7.90 0.93 5.65
CA LYS A 43 -9.23 1.30 6.14
C LYS A 43 -9.61 2.70 5.66
N ALA A 44 -10.83 2.89 5.21
CA ALA A 44 -11.41 4.21 4.96
C ALA A 44 -12.15 4.71 6.21
N VAL A 45 -11.88 5.95 6.60
CA VAL A 45 -12.59 6.69 7.64
C VAL A 45 -13.30 7.86 6.99
N TYR A 46 -14.63 7.78 6.91
CA TYR A 46 -15.47 8.73 6.21
C TYR A 46 -15.70 10.01 7.04
N PRO A 47 -16.02 11.15 6.41
CA PRO A 47 -16.28 12.41 7.12
C PRO A 47 -17.43 12.35 8.15
N ASN A 48 -18.35 11.40 7.98
CA ASN A 48 -19.46 11.16 8.90
C ASN A 48 -19.08 10.30 10.13
N GLY A 49 -17.80 9.93 10.28
CA GLY A 49 -17.29 9.10 11.37
C GLY A 49 -17.45 7.59 11.17
N LYS A 50 -18.12 7.13 10.09
CA LYS A 50 -18.14 5.70 9.74
C LYS A 50 -16.76 5.26 9.25
N SER A 51 -16.47 3.97 9.38
CA SER A 51 -15.26 3.39 8.79
C SER A 51 -15.54 2.03 8.15
N GLU A 52 -14.71 1.69 7.16
CA GLU A 52 -14.78 0.42 6.43
C GLU A 52 -13.36 -0.09 6.17
N ILE A 53 -13.13 -1.39 6.39
CA ILE A 53 -11.88 -2.05 6.01
C ILE A 53 -11.96 -2.34 4.51
N LEU A 54 -11.11 -1.66 3.72
CA LEU A 54 -11.04 -1.82 2.28
C LEU A 54 -10.18 -3.02 1.86
N LEU A 55 -9.11 -3.28 2.61
CA LEU A 55 -8.24 -4.45 2.41
C LEU A 55 -7.68 -4.92 3.76
N SER A 56 -7.63 -6.24 3.94
CA SER A 56 -6.94 -6.89 5.06
C SER A 56 -6.10 -8.06 4.54
N VAL A 57 -4.79 -7.99 4.78
CA VAL A 57 -3.83 -9.05 4.47
C VAL A 57 -3.19 -9.52 5.79
N PRO A 58 -3.79 -10.49 6.48
CA PRO A 58 -3.37 -10.89 7.85
C PRO A 58 -2.10 -11.74 7.90
N LYS A 59 -1.61 -12.19 6.74
CA LYS A 59 -0.38 -12.98 6.58
C LYS A 59 0.36 -12.49 5.35
N TYR A 60 0.86 -11.26 5.42
CA TYR A 60 1.64 -10.66 4.35
C TYR A 60 2.93 -11.47 4.13
N SER A 61 3.38 -11.50 2.88
CA SER A 61 4.66 -12.08 2.49
C SER A 61 5.31 -11.14 1.47
N PHE A 62 6.61 -10.88 1.63
CA PHE A 62 7.37 -10.07 0.69
C PHE A 62 7.32 -10.61 -0.75
N SER A 63 7.15 -11.93 -0.92
CA SER A 63 6.97 -12.56 -2.23
C SER A 63 5.57 -12.37 -2.83
N TRP A 64 4.62 -11.86 -2.05
CA TRP A 64 3.21 -11.66 -2.42
C TRP A 64 2.87 -10.15 -2.46
N GLN A 65 3.54 -9.42 -3.35
CA GLN A 65 3.26 -8.01 -3.62
C GLN A 65 2.18 -7.91 -4.70
N THR A 66 0.96 -8.26 -4.32
CA THR A 66 -0.18 -8.41 -5.25
C THR A 66 -1.10 -7.20 -5.20
N THR A 67 -1.52 -6.74 -6.37
CA THR A 67 -2.61 -5.77 -6.54
C THR A 67 -3.97 -6.44 -6.40
N TYR A 68 -4.81 -5.91 -5.52
CA TYR A 68 -6.19 -6.35 -5.30
C TYR A 68 -7.15 -5.37 -5.99
N TYR A 69 -7.87 -5.86 -6.99
CA TYR A 69 -8.88 -5.08 -7.71
C TYR A 69 -10.26 -5.25 -7.07
N PHE A 70 -10.98 -4.14 -6.91
CA PHE A 70 -12.38 -4.21 -6.53
C PHE A 70 -13.24 -4.70 -7.70
N LYS A 71 -14.30 -5.47 -7.41
CA LYS A 71 -15.28 -5.89 -8.44
C LYS A 71 -15.97 -4.69 -9.10
N ARG A 72 -16.12 -3.60 -8.36
CA ARG A 72 -16.62 -2.30 -8.81
C ARG A 72 -15.82 -1.22 -8.08
N PRO A 73 -15.52 -0.08 -8.72
CA PRO A 73 -14.86 1.02 -8.06
C PRO A 73 -15.57 1.42 -6.76
N VAL A 74 -14.80 1.72 -5.72
CA VAL A 74 -15.33 2.14 -4.41
C VAL A 74 -15.40 3.66 -4.39
N ALA A 75 -16.61 4.20 -4.28
CA ALA A 75 -16.81 5.65 -4.14
C ALA A 75 -16.28 6.13 -2.79
N ILE A 76 -15.37 7.10 -2.83
CA ILE A 76 -14.73 7.70 -1.67
C ILE A 76 -15.00 9.21 -1.72
N PRO A 77 -15.87 9.72 -0.83
CA PRO A 77 -16.15 11.14 -0.80
C PRO A 77 -14.95 11.93 -0.28
N LYS A 78 -14.85 13.18 -0.72
CA LYS A 78 -13.92 14.20 -0.23
C LYS A 78 -13.87 14.22 1.29
N GLY A 79 -12.67 14.31 1.82
CA GLY A 79 -12.41 14.32 3.26
C GLY A 79 -12.34 12.93 3.88
N THR A 80 -12.58 11.85 3.12
CA THR A 80 -12.31 10.50 3.60
C THR A 80 -10.81 10.32 3.84
N ARG A 81 -10.46 9.80 5.01
CA ARG A 81 -9.09 9.47 5.40
C ARG A 81 -8.85 7.98 5.19
N ILE A 82 -7.88 7.65 4.34
CA ILE A 82 -7.32 6.30 4.25
C ILE A 82 -6.27 6.14 5.33
N GLU A 83 -6.43 5.10 6.13
CA GLU A 83 -5.51 4.67 7.18
C GLU A 83 -4.88 3.34 6.77
N VAL A 84 -3.56 3.30 6.82
CA VAL A 84 -2.76 2.09 6.63
C VAL A 84 -2.13 1.73 7.96
N VAL A 85 -2.32 0.49 8.39
CA VAL A 85 -1.67 -0.10 9.56
C VAL A 85 -0.97 -1.36 9.10
N GLY A 86 0.30 -1.52 9.47
CA GLY A 86 1.03 -2.76 9.22
C GLY A 86 1.98 -3.08 10.37
N HIS A 87 2.34 -4.35 10.47
CA HIS A 87 3.22 -4.84 11.52
C HIS A 87 4.49 -5.47 10.96
N PHE A 88 5.59 -5.30 11.70
CA PHE A 88 6.89 -5.85 11.36
C PHE A 88 7.39 -6.85 12.42
N ASP A 89 8.01 -7.94 11.96
CA ASP A 89 8.78 -8.88 12.76
C ASP A 89 10.28 -8.68 12.50
N ASN A 90 10.91 -7.87 13.36
CA ASN A 90 12.35 -7.68 13.42
C ASN A 90 13.03 -8.60 14.46
N SER A 91 12.39 -9.71 14.85
CA SER A 91 12.97 -10.69 15.75
C SER A 91 13.80 -11.75 15.02
N ALA A 92 14.51 -12.56 15.79
CA ALA A 92 15.23 -13.73 15.28
C ALA A 92 14.30 -14.88 14.83
N LYS A 93 12.98 -14.80 15.11
CA LYS A 93 11.99 -15.80 14.68
C LYS A 93 11.61 -15.64 13.21
N ASN A 94 11.73 -14.43 12.67
CA ASN A 94 11.54 -14.19 11.25
C ASN A 94 12.76 -14.68 10.46
N LYS A 95 12.64 -15.84 9.80
CA LYS A 95 13.68 -16.43 8.96
C LYS A 95 14.13 -15.55 7.78
N TYR A 96 13.36 -14.52 7.43
CA TYR A 96 13.68 -13.57 6.36
C TYR A 96 14.37 -12.30 6.88
N ASN A 97 14.49 -12.14 8.21
CA ASN A 97 15.16 -10.99 8.80
C ASN A 97 16.69 -11.09 8.62
N PRO A 98 17.33 -10.16 7.89
CA PRO A 98 18.76 -10.20 7.64
C PRO A 98 19.62 -10.00 8.90
N ASP A 99 19.13 -9.21 9.86
CA ASP A 99 19.86 -8.89 11.09
C ASP A 99 18.89 -8.42 12.19
N PRO A 100 18.48 -9.30 13.12
CA PRO A 100 17.52 -8.96 14.18
C PRO A 100 18.12 -8.09 15.30
N THR A 101 19.44 -7.87 15.29
CA THR A 101 20.13 -7.08 16.33
C THR A 101 20.13 -5.58 16.04
N LYS A 102 19.75 -5.19 14.82
CA LYS A 102 19.73 -3.79 14.38
C LYS A 102 18.34 -3.19 14.44
N ALA A 103 18.31 -1.89 14.77
CA ALA A 103 17.12 -1.09 14.55
C ALA A 103 16.96 -0.84 13.05
N VAL A 104 15.72 -0.83 12.57
CA VAL A 104 15.41 -0.71 11.14
C VAL A 104 14.57 0.52 10.90
N ARG A 105 14.94 1.33 9.92
CA ARG A 105 14.23 2.56 9.55
C ARG A 105 13.52 2.39 8.22
N TRP A 106 12.74 3.39 7.85
CA TRP A 106 12.26 3.51 6.48
C TRP A 106 13.43 3.68 5.50
N GLY A 107 13.42 2.98 4.36
CA GLY A 107 14.41 3.10 3.29
C GLY A 107 14.14 2.20 2.09
N ASP A 108 14.75 2.54 0.95
CA ASP A 108 14.59 1.80 -0.31
C ASP A 108 15.21 0.39 -0.34
N PRO A 109 16.39 0.15 0.28
CA PRO A 109 16.96 -1.19 0.27
C PRO A 109 16.10 -2.19 1.05
N THR A 110 16.04 -3.44 0.58
CA THR A 110 15.24 -4.50 1.22
C THR A 110 15.68 -4.84 2.65
N TYR A 111 16.89 -4.47 3.06
CA TYR A 111 17.33 -4.61 4.46
C TYR A 111 16.82 -3.50 5.38
N ASP A 112 16.46 -2.34 4.83
CA ASP A 112 15.60 -1.33 5.45
C ASP A 112 14.13 -1.74 5.28
N GLU A 113 13.16 -0.91 5.69
CA GLU A 113 11.74 -1.23 5.55
C GLU A 113 10.93 -0.16 4.81
N MET A 114 9.77 -0.58 4.33
CA MET A 114 8.74 0.29 3.79
C MET A 114 7.38 -0.06 4.38
N LEU A 115 6.52 0.96 4.51
CA LEU A 115 5.09 0.79 4.76
C LEU A 115 4.35 1.63 3.74
N ILE A 116 3.84 0.98 2.68
CA ILE A 116 3.11 1.66 1.61
C ILE A 116 1.82 0.90 1.32
N GLY A 117 0.68 1.57 1.45
CA GLY A 117 -0.58 1.11 0.89
C GLY A 117 -0.84 1.86 -0.41
N TRP A 118 -0.48 1.27 -1.55
CA TRP A 118 -0.75 1.88 -2.85
C TRP A 118 -2.25 1.89 -3.10
N VAL A 119 -2.76 3.02 -3.60
CA VAL A 119 -4.16 3.23 -3.93
C VAL A 119 -4.26 3.74 -5.36
N ASP A 120 -4.78 2.92 -6.26
CA ASP A 120 -5.14 3.37 -7.61
C ASP A 120 -6.55 3.93 -7.57
N TYR A 121 -6.73 5.17 -8.01
CA TYR A 121 -8.03 5.84 -8.03
C TYR A 121 -8.19 6.72 -9.27
N VAL A 122 -9.43 7.06 -9.57
CA VAL A 122 -9.81 8.13 -10.51
C VAL A 122 -10.59 9.20 -9.77
N LYS A 123 -10.50 10.45 -10.22
CA LYS A 123 -11.35 11.51 -9.68
C LYS A 123 -12.78 11.31 -10.14
N ASP A 124 -13.74 11.67 -9.31
CA ASP A 124 -15.13 11.67 -9.73
C ASP A 124 -15.33 12.67 -10.87
N GLY A 125 -16.04 12.25 -11.92
CA GLY A 125 -16.21 13.04 -13.15
C GLY A 125 -15.10 12.88 -14.20
N ASP A 126 -13.94 12.29 -13.87
CA ASP A 126 -12.94 11.94 -14.88
C ASP A 126 -13.44 10.75 -15.71
N GLN A 127 -13.59 10.96 -17.02
CA GLN A 127 -13.91 9.88 -17.95
C GLN A 127 -12.68 8.97 -18.11
N PHE A 128 -12.83 7.66 -17.90
CA PHE A 128 -11.84 6.67 -18.30
C PHE A 128 -11.65 6.73 -19.83
N THR A 129 -10.67 7.51 -20.28
CA THR A 129 -10.21 7.40 -21.67
C THR A 129 -9.25 6.21 -21.73
N LYS A 130 -9.70 5.13 -22.38
CA LYS A 130 -8.81 4.02 -22.72
C LYS A 130 -7.62 4.62 -23.50
N PRO A 131 -6.36 4.30 -23.15
CA PRO A 131 -5.21 4.83 -23.90
C PRO A 131 -5.39 4.53 -25.38
N ALA A 132 -5.28 5.57 -26.22
CA ALA A 132 -5.31 5.39 -27.65
C ALA A 132 -4.17 4.45 -28.04
N VAL A 133 -4.50 3.33 -28.68
CA VAL A 133 -3.51 2.43 -29.24
C VAL A 133 -2.89 3.15 -30.44
N THR A 134 -1.73 3.79 -30.23
CA THR A 134 -0.95 4.33 -31.33
C THR A 134 -0.30 3.16 -32.06
N SER A 135 -0.92 2.69 -33.14
CA SER A 135 -0.25 1.79 -34.08
C SER A 135 0.85 2.58 -34.79
N SER A 136 2.10 2.45 -34.35
CA SER A 136 3.23 2.96 -35.11
C SER A 136 3.43 2.08 -36.35
N SER A 137 2.92 2.50 -37.50
CA SER A 137 3.39 1.98 -38.78
C SER A 137 4.78 2.57 -39.04
N ALA A 138 5.83 1.80 -38.78
CA ALA A 138 7.17 2.15 -39.23
C ALA A 138 7.21 2.05 -40.76
N SER A 139 7.39 3.17 -41.46
CA SER A 139 7.75 3.14 -42.88
C SER A 139 9.25 2.87 -43.00
N ALA A 140 9.61 1.71 -43.54
CA ALA A 140 10.97 1.44 -43.99
C ALA A 140 11.19 2.16 -45.33
N SER A 141 12.08 3.16 -45.36
CA SER A 141 12.62 3.69 -46.60
C SER A 141 13.83 2.84 -47.02
N LYS A 142 13.85 2.48 -48.32
CA LYS A 142 14.98 1.89 -49.03
C LYS A 142 16.08 2.91 -49.28
#